data_AF-A0A6P4XWS8-F1
#
_entry.id   AF-A0A6P4XWS8-F1
#
_cell.length_a   1.000
_cell.length_b   1.000
_cell.length_c   1.000
_cell.angle_alpha   90.00
_cell.angle_beta   90.00
_cell.angle_gamma   90.00
#
_symmetry.space_group_name_H-M   'P 1'
#
loop_
_entity.id
_entity.type
_entity.pdbx_description
1 polymer ?
#
loop_
_entity_poly.entity_id
_entity_poly.type
_entity_poly.pdbx_seq_one_letter_code
_entity_poly.pdbx_strand_id
1 'polypeptide(L)'
;MFLVRLLPGAGSDSLLRFLQCVLRVQYRVVIVIDDLDCCAADRVVGVLEAMNILLSDEDANFITVLAVDQKTVVNCLKTELPQTVPTESSGYEYMKRIVRFSVCLPEANVSGRKQLWQRAVRGKDSARHDGGNVAWRDRRSDMEVAAFLERVVQVLHHDQDDNEDNDIMPYVLGNARHISSLYHVLRMTVRVIKNRGMLGRVGPKQVASWVVLVGQWPWRMGWVVQYVEDGEQKSKIRKRDRLSAITEGTPESADSGVQGKGGLSRETKLHEVYSLVREEMTRENNREGWRSFNSLDGDPELFELLLIESGFTVQDMLNLLPCTVNFNYCIKQTIAAARGLSLE
;
A
#
# COMPACT_ATOMS: atom_id res chain seq x y z
N MET A 1 -6.53 -9.17 30.33
CA MET A 1 -7.24 -9.53 31.57
C MET A 1 -7.27 -8.28 32.44
N PHE A 2 -8.33 -7.49 32.38
CA PHE A 2 -8.51 -6.31 33.23
C PHE A 2 -9.65 -6.63 34.20
N LEU A 3 -9.33 -6.66 35.50
CA LEU A 3 -10.32 -6.75 36.56
C LEU A 3 -10.22 -5.48 37.39
N VAL A 4 -11.10 -4.52 37.11
CA VAL A 4 -11.34 -3.37 38.00
C VAL A 4 -12.70 -3.60 38.62
N ARG A 5 -12.72 -3.97 39.90
CA ARG A 5 -13.95 -4.16 40.67
C ARG A 5 -14.29 -2.83 41.34
N LEU A 6 -15.21 -2.07 40.75
CA LEU A 6 -15.71 -0.82 41.30
C LEU A 6 -16.71 -1.12 42.43
N LEU A 7 -16.49 -0.52 43.60
CA LEU A 7 -17.48 -0.48 44.67
C LEU A 7 -18.64 0.45 44.27
N PRO A 8 -19.88 0.17 44.71
CA PRO A 8 -21.05 0.92 44.28
C PRO A 8 -21.03 2.31 44.92
N GLY A 9 -20.98 3.36 44.10
CA GLY A 9 -21.21 4.75 44.51
C GLY A 9 -20.09 5.75 44.23
N ALA A 10 -18.94 5.32 43.69
CA ALA A 10 -17.82 6.21 43.40
C ALA A 10 -17.57 6.29 41.89
N GLY A 11 -17.85 7.46 41.30
CA GLY A 11 -17.29 7.83 40.00
C GLY A 11 -15.76 7.66 40.02
N SER A 12 -15.19 7.40 38.86
CA SER A 12 -13.75 7.17 38.64
C SER A 12 -12.81 8.20 39.29
N ASP A 13 -13.33 9.38 39.66
CA ASP A 13 -12.60 10.44 40.36
C ASP A 13 -12.23 10.10 41.81
N SER A 14 -12.92 9.15 42.46
CA SER A 14 -12.75 8.89 43.89
C SER A 14 -11.36 8.35 44.26
N LEU A 15 -10.77 7.47 43.43
CA LEU A 15 -9.45 6.89 43.69
C LEU A 15 -8.31 7.87 43.40
N LEU A 16 -8.40 8.64 42.31
CA LEU A 16 -7.41 9.67 42.00
C LEU A 16 -7.45 10.82 43.03
N ARG A 17 -8.66 11.24 43.45
CA ARG A 17 -8.85 12.23 44.52
C ARG A 17 -8.30 11.71 45.86
N PHE A 18 -8.52 10.43 46.17
CA PHE A 18 -7.97 9.79 47.37
C PHE A 18 -6.44 9.78 47.36
N LEU A 19 -5.82 9.30 46.27
CA LEU A 19 -4.36 9.30 46.11
C LEU A 19 -3.78 10.71 46.19
N GLN A 20 -4.44 11.68 45.58
CA GLN A 20 -4.04 13.09 45.66
C GLN A 20 -4.13 13.65 47.07
N CYS A 21 -5.12 13.25 47.87
CA CYS A 21 -5.27 13.66 49.26
C CYS A 21 -4.19 13.04 50.16
N VAL A 22 -3.93 11.75 50.01
CA VAL A 22 -2.97 11.00 50.83
C VAL A 22 -1.53 11.38 50.50
N LEU A 23 -1.20 11.49 49.21
CA LEU A 23 0.17 11.71 48.75
C LEU A 23 0.49 13.19 48.51
N ARG A 24 -0.52 14.07 48.61
CA ARG A 24 -0.43 15.53 48.33
C ARG A 24 0.20 15.86 46.98
N VAL A 25 0.06 14.98 46.00
CA VAL A 25 0.53 15.14 44.62
C VAL A 25 -0.68 15.14 43.69
N GLN A 26 -0.76 16.10 42.78
CA GLN A 26 -1.77 16.07 41.72
C GLN A 26 -1.36 15.04 40.67
N TYR A 27 -2.19 14.03 40.47
CA TYR A 27 -1.99 13.02 39.42
C TYR A 27 -2.71 13.47 38.15
N ARG A 28 -2.01 13.44 37.02
CA ARG A 28 -2.61 13.55 35.69
C ARG A 28 -2.42 12.24 34.96
N VAL A 29 -3.50 11.69 34.41
CA VAL A 29 -3.50 10.44 33.65
C VAL A 29 -3.44 10.78 32.17
N VAL A 30 -2.37 10.37 31.50
CA VAL A 30 -2.22 10.53 30.05
C VAL A 30 -2.65 9.23 29.37
N ILE A 31 -3.68 9.29 28.54
CA ILE A 31 -4.19 8.17 27.74
C ILE A 31 -3.75 8.41 26.30
N VAL A 32 -2.91 7.53 25.75
CA VAL A 32 -2.53 7.57 24.34
C VAL A 32 -3.31 6.50 23.60
N ILE A 33 -4.10 6.92 22.62
CA ILE A 33 -4.86 6.04 21.73
C ILE A 33 -4.23 6.15 20.35
N ASP A 34 -3.61 5.06 19.91
CA ASP A 34 -3.00 4.92 18.59
C ASP A 34 -3.74 3.83 17.80
N ASP A 35 -3.60 3.85 16.48
CA ASP A 35 -4.15 2.86 15.55
C ASP A 35 -5.69 2.66 15.66
N LEU A 36 -6.44 3.66 16.14
CA LEU A 36 -7.91 3.53 16.22
C LEU A 36 -8.52 3.33 14.82
N ASP A 37 -7.91 3.92 13.79
CA ASP A 37 -8.24 3.74 12.37
C ASP A 37 -8.10 2.30 11.87
N CYS A 38 -7.42 1.41 12.62
CA CYS A 38 -7.30 -0.01 12.29
C CYS A 38 -8.41 -0.87 12.93
N CYS A 39 -9.30 -0.27 13.73
CA CYS A 39 -10.38 -0.97 14.41
C CYS A 39 -11.65 -1.09 13.55
N ALA A 40 -12.52 -2.03 13.91
CA ALA A 40 -13.87 -2.10 13.35
C ALA A 40 -14.68 -0.84 13.70
N ALA A 41 -15.62 -0.48 12.84
CA ALA A 41 -16.31 0.82 12.91
C ALA A 41 -17.06 1.02 14.25
N ASP A 42 -17.74 -0.01 14.74
CA ASP A 42 -18.41 -0.04 16.05
C ASP A 42 -17.44 0.30 17.21
N ARG A 43 -16.22 -0.24 17.16
CA ARG A 43 -15.19 0.04 18.17
C ARG A 43 -14.64 1.45 18.06
N VAL A 44 -14.48 1.97 16.84
CA VAL A 44 -14.04 3.35 16.62
C VAL A 44 -15.02 4.31 17.29
N VAL A 45 -16.32 4.14 17.02
CA VAL A 45 -17.38 4.96 17.61
C VAL A 45 -17.41 4.80 19.14
N GLY A 46 -17.38 3.56 19.64
CA GLY A 46 -17.39 3.31 21.09
C GLY A 46 -16.21 3.94 21.84
N VAL A 47 -15.01 3.95 21.25
CA VAL A 47 -13.84 4.64 21.84
C VAL A 47 -14.03 6.16 21.84
N LEU A 48 -14.55 6.73 20.75
CA LEU A 48 -14.83 8.17 20.70
C LEU A 48 -15.91 8.60 21.70
N GLU A 49 -16.97 7.81 21.87
CA GLU A 49 -18.00 8.04 22.89
C GLU A 49 -17.43 7.93 24.30
N ALA A 50 -16.60 6.90 24.57
CA ALA A 50 -15.93 6.75 25.84
C ALA A 50 -14.99 7.93 26.15
N MET A 51 -14.26 8.43 25.15
CA MET A 51 -13.46 9.64 25.27
C MET A 51 -14.33 10.85 25.57
N ASN A 52 -15.46 11.02 24.89
CA ASN A 52 -16.37 12.12 25.11
C ASN A 52 -16.89 12.13 26.55
N ILE A 53 -17.29 10.96 27.07
CA ILE A 53 -17.72 10.80 28.47
C ILE A 53 -16.57 11.12 29.43
N LEU A 54 -15.38 10.56 29.19
CA LEU A 54 -14.20 10.74 30.05
C LEU A 54 -13.71 12.19 30.10
N LEU A 55 -13.90 12.95 29.02
CA LEU A 55 -13.49 14.35 28.89
C LEU A 55 -14.62 15.34 29.16
N SER A 56 -15.84 14.87 29.50
CA SER A 56 -17.00 15.74 29.75
C SER A 56 -16.86 16.59 31.00
N ASP A 57 -16.11 16.13 32.00
CA ASP A 57 -15.80 16.90 33.20
C ASP A 57 -14.55 17.78 32.95
N GLU A 58 -14.70 19.09 33.15
CA GLU A 58 -13.62 20.07 32.96
C GLU A 58 -12.54 19.96 34.05
N ASP A 59 -12.90 19.44 35.23
CA ASP A 59 -11.97 19.20 36.34
C ASP A 59 -11.28 17.82 36.25
N ALA A 60 -11.57 17.07 35.20
CA ALA A 60 -11.03 15.72 35.03
C ALA A 60 -9.52 15.75 34.81
N ASN A 61 -8.79 14.93 35.57
CA ASN A 61 -7.33 14.85 35.50
C ASN A 61 -6.81 14.01 34.32
N PHE A 62 -7.57 13.93 33.22
CA PHE A 62 -7.24 13.11 32.06
C PHE A 62 -6.77 13.95 30.88
N ILE A 63 -5.67 13.52 30.26
CA ILE A 63 -5.18 14.06 28.99
C ILE A 63 -5.24 12.90 27.99
N THR A 64 -6.10 13.01 26.98
CA THR A 64 -6.16 12.00 25.92
C THR A 64 -5.46 12.50 24.67
N VAL A 65 -4.49 11.73 24.17
CA VAL A 65 -3.80 11.96 22.89
C VAL A 65 -4.31 10.92 21.90
N LEU A 66 -4.93 11.38 20.82
CA LEU A 66 -5.51 10.53 19.78
C LEU A 66 -4.67 10.65 18.50
N ALA A 67 -4.10 9.53 18.06
CA ALA A 67 -3.35 9.41 16.80
C ALA A 67 -4.13 8.51 15.83
N VAL A 68 -4.72 9.12 14.79
CA VAL A 68 -5.64 8.44 13.87
C VAL A 68 -5.59 9.03 12.46
N ASP A 69 -5.96 8.21 11.47
CA ASP A 69 -6.42 8.73 10.18
C ASP A 69 -7.87 9.24 10.31
N GLN A 70 -8.02 10.56 10.27
CA GLN A 70 -9.30 11.24 10.41
C GLN A 70 -10.31 10.84 9.33
N LYS A 71 -9.88 10.59 8.08
CA LYS A 71 -10.79 10.22 7.00
C LYS A 71 -11.42 8.86 7.26
N THR A 72 -10.61 7.93 7.75
CA THR A 72 -11.06 6.58 8.13
C THR A 72 -12.06 6.64 9.28
N VAL A 73 -11.75 7.40 10.33
CA VAL A 73 -12.66 7.60 11.48
C VAL A 73 -13.99 8.23 11.05
N VAL A 74 -13.96 9.26 10.19
CA VAL A 74 -15.18 9.90 9.67
C VAL A 74 -16.05 8.92 8.88
N ASN A 75 -15.43 8.04 8.09
CA ASN A 75 -16.18 6.99 7.39
C ASN A 75 -16.81 5.99 8.36
N CYS A 76 -16.10 5.57 9.41
CA CYS A 76 -16.70 4.73 10.47
C CYS A 76 -17.90 5.41 11.13
N LEU A 77 -17.80 6.69 11.46
CA LEU A 77 -18.89 7.47 12.04
C LEU A 77 -20.12 7.54 11.13
N LYS A 78 -19.92 7.76 9.82
CA LYS A 78 -21.02 7.77 8.83
C LYS A 78 -21.74 6.43 8.76
N THR A 79 -20.99 5.33 8.85
CA THR A 79 -21.55 3.97 8.77
C THR A 79 -22.35 3.62 10.03
N GLU A 80 -21.81 3.91 11.22
CA GLU A 80 -22.42 3.49 12.49
C GLU A 80 -23.47 4.49 13.03
N LEU A 81 -23.34 5.78 12.71
CA LEU A 81 -24.23 6.84 13.19
C LEU A 81 -24.88 7.62 12.03
N PRO A 82 -25.55 6.98 11.06
CA PRO A 82 -26.04 7.66 9.85
C PRO A 82 -27.08 8.75 10.12
N GLN A 83 -27.81 8.65 11.25
CA GLN A 83 -28.81 9.65 11.65
C GLN A 83 -28.16 10.92 12.24
N THR A 84 -27.00 10.78 12.87
CA THR A 84 -26.27 11.89 13.52
C THR A 84 -25.20 12.45 12.59
N VAL A 85 -24.64 11.60 11.73
CA VAL A 85 -23.52 11.88 10.84
C VAL A 85 -23.91 11.48 9.40
N PRO A 86 -24.84 12.20 8.75
CA PRO A 86 -25.31 11.84 7.41
C PRO A 86 -24.29 12.16 6.30
N THR A 87 -23.37 13.10 6.55
CA THR A 87 -22.40 13.59 5.56
C THR A 87 -20.97 13.56 6.10
N GLU A 88 -19.98 13.62 5.20
CA GLU A 88 -18.58 13.74 5.62
C GLU A 88 -18.32 14.97 6.48
N SER A 89 -18.87 16.13 6.10
CA SER A 89 -18.76 17.36 6.89
C SER A 89 -19.28 17.18 8.32
N SER A 90 -20.44 16.53 8.49
CA SER A 90 -20.99 16.25 9.82
C SER A 90 -20.10 15.33 10.65
N GLY A 91 -19.33 14.43 10.02
CA GLY A 91 -18.40 13.54 10.73
C GLY A 91 -17.17 14.29 11.22
N TYR A 92 -16.63 15.20 10.42
CA TYR A 92 -15.57 16.12 10.84
C TYR A 92 -16.05 17.02 11.99
N GLU A 93 -17.28 17.53 11.92
CA GLU A 93 -17.88 18.33 13.00
C GLU A 93 -18.09 17.53 14.28
N TYR A 94 -18.57 16.29 14.19
CA TYR A 94 -18.68 15.40 15.33
C TYR A 94 -17.33 15.20 16.02
N MET A 95 -16.28 14.92 15.25
CA MET A 95 -14.94 14.73 15.79
C MET A 95 -14.38 16.01 16.44
N LYS A 96 -14.65 17.19 15.88
CA LYS A 96 -14.27 18.49 16.45
C LYS A 96 -14.95 18.79 17.80
N ARG A 97 -16.10 18.18 18.10
CA ARG A 97 -16.76 18.32 19.42
C ARG A 97 -16.01 17.56 20.52
N ILE A 98 -15.41 16.44 20.16
CA ILE A 98 -14.68 15.57 21.10
C ILE A 98 -13.22 16.04 21.24
N VAL A 99 -12.57 16.34 20.10
CA VAL A 99 -11.15 16.71 20.05
C VAL A 99 -10.99 18.22 20.21
N ARG A 100 -10.56 18.67 21.40
CA ARG A 100 -10.34 20.09 21.72
C ARG A 100 -9.30 20.77 20.83
N PHE A 101 -8.29 20.02 20.39
CA PHE A 101 -7.23 20.52 19.54
C PHE A 101 -6.69 19.40 18.66
N SER A 102 -6.64 19.62 17.35
CA SER A 102 -6.14 18.67 16.36
C SER A 102 -4.87 19.20 15.71
N VAL A 103 -3.82 18.38 15.66
CA VAL A 103 -2.59 18.66 14.89
C VAL A 103 -2.50 17.68 13.74
N CYS A 104 -2.38 18.19 12.52
CA CYS A 104 -2.02 17.38 11.36
C CYS A 104 -0.50 17.30 11.30
N LEU A 105 0.06 16.09 11.41
CA LEU A 105 1.49 15.89 11.24
C LEU A 105 1.82 15.99 9.74
N PRO A 106 2.81 16.82 9.34
CA PRO A 106 3.24 16.86 7.95
C PRO A 106 3.86 15.52 7.57
N GLU A 107 3.76 15.17 6.29
CA GLU A 107 4.49 14.01 5.77
C GLU A 107 6.00 14.18 5.97
N ALA A 108 6.68 13.08 6.25
CA ALA A 108 8.13 13.11 6.38
C ALA A 108 8.75 13.48 5.02
N ASN A 109 9.68 14.45 5.04
CA ASN A 109 10.51 14.75 3.88
C ASN A 109 11.40 13.54 3.51
N VAL A 110 12.05 13.59 2.36
CA VAL A 110 12.90 12.49 1.85
C VAL A 110 13.92 12.04 2.91
N SER A 111 14.62 12.97 3.55
CA SER A 111 15.61 12.66 4.60
C SER A 111 14.99 11.97 5.82
N GLY A 112 13.81 12.42 6.27
CA GLY A 112 13.06 11.78 7.35
C GLY A 112 12.58 10.38 6.99
N ARG A 113 12.13 10.17 5.75
CA ARG A 113 11.76 8.83 5.25
C ARG A 113 12.97 7.91 5.16
N LYS A 114 14.14 8.41 4.74
CA LYS A 114 15.41 7.66 4.79
C LYS A 114 15.76 7.24 6.23
N GLN A 115 15.60 8.11 7.21
CA GLN A 115 15.83 7.77 8.62
C GLN A 115 14.84 6.71 9.13
N LEU A 116 13.55 6.84 8.81
CA LEU A 116 12.54 5.83 9.15
C LEU A 116 12.85 4.48 8.50
N TRP A 117 13.27 4.50 7.24
CA TRP A 117 13.70 3.32 6.50
C TRP A 117 14.89 2.63 7.18
N GLN A 118 15.94 3.38 7.53
CA GLN A 118 17.08 2.83 8.28
C GLN A 118 16.67 2.21 9.61
N ARG A 119 15.74 2.84 10.34
CA ARG A 119 15.22 2.30 11.60
C ARG A 119 14.42 1.02 11.38
N ALA A 120 13.60 0.96 10.33
CA ALA A 120 12.82 -0.23 9.99
C ALA A 120 13.71 -1.42 9.60
N VAL A 121 14.84 -1.17 8.95
CA VAL A 121 15.85 -2.18 8.61
C VAL A 121 16.63 -2.61 9.87
N ARG A 122 17.23 -1.66 10.61
CA ARG A 122 18.09 -1.94 11.78
C ARG A 122 17.33 -2.57 12.95
N GLY A 123 16.12 -2.09 13.25
CA GLY A 123 15.33 -2.56 14.39
C GLY A 123 14.95 -4.05 14.33
N LYS A 124 15.08 -4.68 13.16
CA LYS A 124 14.67 -6.07 12.92
C LYS A 124 15.83 -7.06 12.76
N ASP A 125 17.07 -6.60 12.66
CA ASP A 125 18.25 -7.48 12.77
C ASP A 125 18.55 -7.84 14.23
N SER A 126 18.22 -6.97 15.20
CA SER A 126 18.37 -7.25 16.64
C SER A 126 17.38 -8.30 17.17
N ALA A 127 16.17 -8.39 16.61
CA ALA A 127 15.17 -9.40 16.99
C ALA A 127 15.52 -10.83 16.53
N ARG A 128 16.59 -11.03 15.76
CA ARG A 128 17.08 -12.36 15.36
C ARG A 128 17.89 -13.06 16.46
N HIS A 129 18.26 -12.37 17.54
CA HIS A 129 19.07 -12.95 18.61
C HIS A 129 18.26 -13.54 19.78
N ASP A 130 16.94 -13.33 19.84
CA ASP A 130 16.15 -13.77 21.00
C ASP A 130 14.80 -14.35 20.55
N GLY A 131 14.79 -15.62 20.17
CA GLY A 131 13.57 -16.33 19.80
C GLY A 131 13.76 -17.59 18.96
N GLY A 132 13.94 -18.72 19.64
CA GLY A 132 13.35 -20.03 19.28
C GLY A 132 13.67 -20.61 17.90
N ASN A 133 14.67 -21.52 17.89
CA ASN A 133 14.79 -22.73 17.08
C ASN A 133 13.66 -23.00 16.04
N VAL A 134 13.76 -22.40 14.86
CA VAL A 134 13.17 -22.94 13.62
C VAL A 134 14.29 -23.12 12.61
N ALA A 135 15.09 -24.17 12.85
CA ALA A 135 15.96 -24.73 11.83
C ALA A 135 15.10 -25.23 10.67
N TRP A 136 15.40 -24.78 9.43
CA TRP A 136 15.52 -25.56 8.17
C TRP A 136 15.55 -24.59 6.97
N ARG A 137 16.73 -24.08 6.59
CA ARG A 137 17.23 -24.04 5.19
C ARG A 137 18.63 -23.44 5.08
N ASP A 138 19.33 -23.90 4.06
CA ASP A 138 20.70 -23.63 3.63
C ASP A 138 21.25 -22.21 3.98
N ARG A 139 22.23 -22.15 4.88
CA ARG A 139 22.94 -20.91 5.29
C ARG A 139 23.55 -20.15 4.11
N ARG A 140 23.94 -20.85 3.04
CA ARG A 140 24.50 -20.21 1.83
C ARG A 140 23.39 -19.55 1.02
N SER A 141 22.22 -20.19 0.96
CA SER A 141 21.05 -19.61 0.31
C SER A 141 20.55 -18.31 0.99
N ASP A 142 20.56 -18.25 2.31
CA ASP A 142 20.17 -17.05 3.05
C ASP A 142 21.19 -15.91 2.87
N MET A 143 22.48 -16.22 2.70
CA MET A 143 23.54 -15.24 2.51
C MET A 143 23.41 -14.48 1.19
N GLU A 144 23.11 -15.17 0.08
CA GLU A 144 22.87 -14.50 -1.22
C GLU A 144 21.60 -13.63 -1.20
N VAL A 145 20.53 -14.09 -0.54
CA VAL A 145 19.30 -13.32 -0.36
C VAL A 145 19.58 -12.07 0.45
N ALA A 146 20.33 -12.21 1.55
CA ALA A 146 20.72 -11.10 2.40
C ALA A 146 21.56 -10.07 1.63
N ALA A 147 22.59 -10.53 0.90
CA ALA A 147 23.44 -9.66 0.10
C ALA A 147 22.68 -8.94 -1.03
N PHE A 148 21.74 -9.61 -1.69
CA PHE A 148 20.88 -8.95 -2.68
C PHE A 148 19.91 -7.97 -2.04
N LEU A 149 19.26 -8.35 -0.94
CA LEU A 149 18.33 -7.49 -0.21
C LEU A 149 19.04 -6.25 0.35
N GLU A 150 20.28 -6.38 0.81
CA GLU A 150 21.09 -5.25 1.26
C GLU A 150 21.32 -4.23 0.14
N ARG A 151 21.66 -4.69 -1.07
CA ARG A 151 21.75 -3.80 -2.25
C ARG A 151 20.41 -3.15 -2.59
N VAL A 152 19.30 -3.87 -2.49
CA VAL A 152 17.95 -3.31 -2.69
C VAL A 152 17.65 -2.23 -1.64
N VAL A 153 18.03 -2.47 -0.39
CA VAL A 153 17.85 -1.53 0.73
C VAL A 153 18.71 -0.27 0.54
N GLN A 154 19.94 -0.42 0.03
CA GLN A 154 20.84 0.68 -0.27
C GLN A 154 20.29 1.61 -1.37
N VAL A 155 19.62 1.08 -2.40
CA VAL A 155 18.97 1.90 -3.45
C VAL A 155 17.92 2.86 -2.85
N LEU A 156 17.21 2.41 -1.81
CA LEU A 156 16.21 3.23 -1.09
C LEU A 156 16.84 4.16 -0.05
N HIS A 157 18.13 4.02 0.23
CA HIS A 157 18.82 4.80 1.26
C HIS A 157 19.89 5.75 0.69
N HIS A 158 20.13 5.75 -0.63
CA HIS A 158 21.28 6.39 -1.26
C HIS A 158 21.62 7.78 -0.66
N ASP A 159 22.80 7.89 -0.05
CA ASP A 159 23.32 9.17 0.43
C ASP A 159 23.78 10.02 -0.78
N GLN A 160 23.68 11.34 -0.63
CA GLN A 160 23.56 12.37 -1.68
C GLN A 160 24.72 12.52 -2.70
N ASP A 161 25.71 11.61 -2.76
CA ASP A 161 26.96 11.87 -3.47
C ASP A 161 27.19 11.11 -4.80
N ASP A 162 26.38 10.10 -5.19
CA ASP A 162 26.60 9.39 -6.46
C ASP A 162 25.29 9.13 -7.24
N ASN A 163 24.88 10.07 -8.09
CA ASN A 163 23.74 10.04 -9.03
C ASN A 163 22.34 10.18 -8.40
N GLU A 164 21.82 11.42 -8.38
CA GLU A 164 20.42 11.75 -8.00
C GLU A 164 19.38 10.92 -8.78
N ASP A 165 19.68 10.53 -10.04
CA ASP A 165 18.82 9.73 -10.93
C ASP A 165 18.49 8.30 -10.43
N ASN A 166 19.11 7.84 -9.34
CA ASN A 166 18.92 6.50 -8.81
C ASN A 166 18.19 6.42 -7.45
N ASP A 167 17.87 7.55 -6.82
CA ASP A 167 17.17 7.54 -5.54
C ASP A 167 15.67 7.27 -5.74
N ILE A 168 15.18 6.18 -5.13
CA ILE A 168 13.76 5.81 -5.19
C ILE A 168 12.97 6.44 -4.01
N MET A 169 13.65 6.87 -2.95
CA MET A 169 12.98 7.40 -1.76
C MET A 169 12.08 8.63 -2.01
N PRO A 170 12.33 9.53 -2.99
CA PRO A 170 11.39 10.58 -3.37
C PRO A 170 10.00 10.06 -3.73
N TYR A 171 9.92 8.87 -4.32
CA TYR A 171 8.68 8.21 -4.74
C TYR A 171 8.00 7.38 -3.65
N VAL A 172 8.63 7.17 -2.50
CA VAL A 172 8.04 6.40 -1.40
C VAL A 172 7.15 7.30 -0.56
N LEU A 173 5.85 7.34 -0.85
CA LEU A 173 4.88 8.09 -0.05
C LEU A 173 4.37 7.24 1.13
N GLY A 174 3.85 7.93 2.15
CA GLY A 174 3.18 7.29 3.28
C GLY A 174 3.90 7.40 4.62
N ASN A 175 3.25 6.83 5.64
CA ASN A 175 3.67 6.91 7.04
C ASN A 175 4.73 5.86 7.41
N ALA A 176 5.20 5.90 8.66
CA ALA A 176 6.19 4.95 9.18
C ALA A 176 5.71 3.48 9.08
N ARG A 177 4.40 3.22 9.19
CA ARG A 177 3.84 1.87 9.00
C ARG A 177 4.04 1.41 7.53
N HIS A 178 3.76 2.28 6.57
CA HIS A 178 3.96 1.99 5.14
C HIS A 178 5.43 1.69 4.83
N ILE A 179 6.36 2.52 5.31
CA ILE A 179 7.82 2.32 5.12
C ILE A 179 8.28 0.99 5.74
N SER A 180 7.79 0.65 6.94
CA SER A 180 8.09 -0.63 7.60
C SER A 180 7.53 -1.83 6.82
N SER A 181 6.32 -1.71 6.28
CA SER A 181 5.69 -2.72 5.43
C SER A 181 6.41 -2.92 4.11
N LEU A 182 6.88 -1.84 3.47
CA LEU A 182 7.66 -1.88 2.23
C LEU A 182 8.89 -2.78 2.37
N TYR A 183 9.61 -2.69 3.49
CA TYR A 183 10.75 -3.57 3.78
C TYR A 183 10.34 -5.05 3.80
N HIS A 184 9.20 -5.39 4.43
CA HIS A 184 8.72 -6.78 4.47
C HIS A 184 8.33 -7.27 3.08
N VAL A 185 7.66 -6.45 2.29
CA VAL A 185 7.30 -6.79 0.90
C VAL A 185 8.55 -7.04 0.08
N LEU A 186 9.55 -6.16 0.12
CA LEU A 186 10.82 -6.34 -0.57
C LEU A 186 11.53 -7.62 -0.12
N ARG A 187 11.58 -7.86 1.19
CA ARG A 187 12.16 -9.07 1.78
C ARG A 187 11.49 -10.36 1.29
N MET A 188 10.18 -10.34 1.11
CA MET A 188 9.41 -11.47 0.57
C MET A 188 9.59 -11.61 -0.94
N THR A 189 9.51 -10.52 -1.69
CA THR A 189 9.73 -10.50 -3.15
C THR A 189 11.11 -11.03 -3.51
N VAL A 190 12.19 -10.60 -2.83
CA VAL A 190 13.55 -11.11 -3.09
C VAL A 190 13.65 -12.62 -2.84
N ARG A 191 12.99 -13.15 -1.79
CA ARG A 191 12.93 -14.60 -1.55
C ARG A 191 12.24 -15.34 -2.69
N VAL A 192 11.14 -14.79 -3.22
CA VAL A 192 10.43 -15.39 -4.36
C VAL A 192 11.28 -15.34 -5.63
N ILE A 193 11.94 -14.21 -5.90
CA ILE A 193 12.87 -14.04 -7.04
C ILE A 193 13.98 -15.09 -7.00
N LYS A 194 14.57 -15.31 -5.82
CA LYS A 194 15.57 -16.36 -5.64
C LYS A 194 15.00 -17.75 -5.92
N ASN A 195 13.85 -18.08 -5.34
CA ASN A 195 13.23 -19.40 -5.54
C ASN A 195 12.90 -19.69 -7.01
N ARG A 196 12.70 -18.65 -7.82
CA ARG A 196 12.52 -18.75 -9.27
C ARG A 196 13.82 -18.71 -10.08
N GLY A 197 14.99 -18.64 -9.43
CA GLY A 197 16.29 -18.61 -10.10
C GLY A 197 16.60 -17.29 -10.83
N MET A 198 15.95 -16.19 -10.44
CA MET A 198 16.01 -14.92 -11.19
C MET A 198 16.94 -13.86 -10.57
N LEU A 199 17.65 -14.19 -9.48
CA LEU A 199 18.47 -13.24 -8.73
C LEU A 199 19.60 -12.60 -9.56
N GLY A 200 20.09 -13.28 -10.61
CA GLY A 200 21.09 -12.76 -11.55
C GLY A 200 20.51 -12.08 -12.80
N ARG A 201 19.19 -12.11 -12.99
CA ARG A 201 18.51 -11.52 -14.15
C ARG A 201 17.85 -10.17 -13.85
N VAL A 202 17.65 -9.86 -12.58
CA VAL A 202 16.93 -8.66 -12.13
C VAL A 202 17.86 -7.80 -11.29
N GLY A 203 17.91 -6.50 -11.58
CA GLY A 203 18.69 -5.53 -10.81
C GLY A 203 18.04 -5.13 -9.48
N PRO A 204 18.80 -4.72 -8.45
CA PRO A 204 18.25 -4.21 -7.20
C PRO A 204 17.29 -3.01 -7.36
N LYS A 205 17.67 -2.03 -8.19
CA LYS A 205 16.82 -0.86 -8.53
C LYS A 205 15.50 -1.30 -9.15
N GLN A 206 15.54 -2.23 -10.10
CA GLN A 206 14.34 -2.79 -10.73
C GLN A 206 13.40 -3.43 -9.70
N VAL A 207 13.92 -4.23 -8.76
CA VAL A 207 13.06 -4.82 -7.71
C VAL A 207 12.43 -3.74 -6.82
N ALA A 208 13.22 -2.76 -6.39
CA ALA A 208 12.74 -1.67 -5.55
C ALA A 208 11.66 -0.83 -6.26
N SER A 209 11.93 -0.34 -7.47
CA SER A 209 10.99 0.45 -8.26
C SER A 209 9.71 -0.32 -8.55
N TRP A 210 9.82 -1.60 -8.91
CA TRP A 210 8.67 -2.45 -9.21
C TRP A 210 7.76 -2.64 -7.98
N VAL A 211 8.34 -2.96 -6.82
CA VAL A 211 7.57 -3.15 -5.58
C VAL A 211 6.89 -1.85 -5.15
N VAL A 212 7.58 -0.72 -5.30
CA VAL A 212 7.03 0.62 -5.03
C VAL A 212 5.86 0.94 -5.98
N LEU A 213 6.03 0.74 -7.29
CA LEU A 213 4.98 0.95 -8.29
C LEU A 213 3.71 0.14 -7.98
N VAL A 214 3.87 -1.17 -7.73
CA VAL A 214 2.74 -2.06 -7.41
C VAL A 214 2.10 -1.72 -6.08
N GLY A 215 2.89 -1.33 -5.08
CA GLY A 215 2.40 -1.07 -3.72
C GLY A 215 1.64 0.23 -3.56
N GLN A 216 2.10 1.30 -4.20
CA GLN A 216 1.52 2.64 -4.04
C GLN A 216 0.50 3.01 -5.11
N TRP A 217 0.55 2.36 -6.29
CA TRP A 217 -0.41 2.61 -7.36
C TRP A 217 -1.07 1.32 -7.87
N PRO A 218 -1.74 0.56 -6.99
CA PRO A 218 -2.38 -0.71 -7.36
C PRO A 218 -3.44 -0.55 -8.45
N TRP A 219 -4.15 0.58 -8.53
CA TRP A 219 -5.16 0.84 -9.54
C TRP A 219 -4.55 1.04 -10.93
N ARG A 220 -3.61 1.99 -11.07
CA ARG A 220 -2.90 2.24 -12.34
C ARG A 220 -2.11 1.02 -12.79
N MET A 221 -1.41 0.35 -11.88
CA MET A 221 -0.70 -0.90 -12.21
C MET A 221 -1.65 -2.01 -12.63
N GLY A 222 -2.83 -2.12 -12.00
CA GLY A 222 -3.87 -3.07 -12.40
C GLY A 222 -4.25 -2.92 -13.87
N TRP A 223 -4.44 -1.68 -14.31
CA TRP A 223 -4.75 -1.32 -15.69
C TRP A 223 -3.63 -1.65 -16.69
N VAL A 224 -2.38 -1.28 -16.36
CA VAL A 224 -1.21 -1.61 -17.20
C VAL A 224 -1.05 -3.12 -17.34
N VAL A 225 -1.15 -3.85 -16.22
CA VAL A 225 -1.01 -5.31 -16.21
C VAL A 225 -2.13 -5.97 -17.02
N GLN A 226 -3.39 -5.54 -16.84
CA GLN A 226 -4.52 -6.08 -17.58
C GLN A 226 -4.36 -5.89 -19.09
N TYR A 227 -3.97 -4.69 -19.53
CA TYR A 227 -3.78 -4.40 -20.94
C TYR A 227 -2.69 -5.26 -21.59
N VAL A 228 -1.55 -5.44 -20.91
CA VAL A 228 -0.46 -6.29 -21.37
C VAL A 228 -0.89 -7.75 -21.46
N GLU A 229 -1.59 -8.27 -20.45
CA GLU A 229 -2.08 -9.64 -20.45
C GLU A 229 -3.11 -9.89 -21.58
N ASP A 230 -4.05 -8.97 -21.79
CA ASP A 230 -5.03 -9.05 -22.88
C ASP A 230 -4.33 -9.10 -24.25
N GLY A 231 -3.27 -8.31 -24.45
CA GLY A 231 -2.47 -8.32 -25.67
C GLY A 231 -1.74 -9.65 -25.90
N GLU A 232 -1.11 -10.20 -24.86
CA GLU A 232 -0.46 -11.52 -24.92
C GLU A 232 -1.49 -12.63 -25.22
N GLN A 233 -2.67 -12.59 -24.61
CA GLN A 233 -3.75 -13.55 -24.85
C GLN A 233 -4.29 -13.47 -26.28
N LYS A 234 -4.61 -12.26 -26.78
CA LYS A 234 -5.04 -12.04 -28.17
C LYS A 234 -3.99 -12.52 -29.18
N SER A 235 -2.71 -12.33 -28.88
CA SER A 235 -1.62 -12.84 -29.73
C SER A 235 -1.60 -14.38 -29.78
N LYS A 236 -1.85 -15.05 -28.65
CA LYS A 236 -1.91 -16.52 -28.55
C LYS A 236 -3.13 -17.09 -29.27
N ILE A 237 -4.28 -16.42 -29.16
CA ILE A 237 -5.51 -16.78 -29.91
C ILE A 237 -5.23 -16.71 -31.41
N ARG A 238 -4.76 -15.57 -31.93
CA ARG A 238 -4.42 -15.41 -33.35
C ARG A 238 -3.42 -16.46 -33.86
N LYS A 239 -2.43 -16.84 -33.05
CA LYS A 239 -1.47 -17.90 -33.40
C LYS A 239 -2.12 -19.27 -33.50
N ARG A 240 -3.06 -19.59 -32.59
CA ARG A 240 -3.83 -20.83 -32.64
C ARG A 240 -4.77 -20.88 -33.84
N ASP A 241 -5.48 -19.80 -34.13
CA ASP A 241 -6.39 -19.71 -35.29
C ASP A 241 -5.64 -19.91 -36.61
N ARG A 242 -4.43 -19.36 -36.72
CA ARG A 242 -3.54 -19.61 -37.88
C ARG A 242 -3.10 -21.07 -37.97
N LEU A 243 -2.83 -21.71 -36.84
CA LEU A 243 -2.38 -23.11 -36.80
C LEU A 243 -3.52 -24.08 -37.14
N SER A 244 -4.75 -23.80 -36.68
CA SER A 244 -5.94 -24.57 -37.04
C SER A 244 -6.29 -24.43 -38.52
N ALA A 245 -6.19 -23.22 -39.08
CA ALA A 245 -6.42 -22.99 -40.52
C ALA A 245 -5.44 -23.77 -41.43
N ILE A 246 -4.20 -24.00 -40.98
CA ILE A 246 -3.22 -24.83 -41.71
C ILE A 246 -3.56 -26.33 -41.63
N THR A 247 -4.21 -26.77 -40.55
CA THR A 247 -4.52 -28.18 -40.30
C THR A 247 -5.81 -28.63 -41.01
N GLU A 248 -6.73 -27.71 -41.29
CA GLU A 248 -8.02 -27.99 -41.97
C GLU A 248 -7.98 -27.91 -43.50
N GLY A 249 -6.81 -27.63 -44.10
CA GLY A 249 -6.57 -27.86 -45.53
C GLY A 249 -7.45 -27.05 -46.47
N THR A 250 -7.14 -25.76 -46.63
CA THR A 250 -7.53 -24.99 -47.82
C THR A 250 -6.28 -24.40 -48.46
N PRO A 251 -5.90 -24.79 -49.69
CA PRO A 251 -4.76 -24.20 -50.38
C PRO A 251 -5.16 -22.91 -51.11
N GLU A 252 -4.22 -21.97 -51.10
CA GLU A 252 -4.13 -20.75 -51.92
C GLU A 252 -5.01 -19.57 -51.45
N SER A 253 -4.53 -18.32 -51.40
CA SER A 253 -3.47 -17.67 -52.16
C SER A 253 -2.64 -16.73 -51.27
N ALA A 254 -1.35 -16.65 -51.58
CA ALA A 254 -0.48 -15.59 -51.10
C ALA A 254 -1.07 -14.23 -51.49
N ASP A 255 -1.55 -13.48 -50.49
CA ASP A 255 -1.73 -12.04 -50.63
C ASP A 255 -1.01 -11.30 -49.50
N SER A 256 -0.32 -10.29 -49.97
CA SER A 256 0.48 -9.26 -49.32
C SER A 256 0.17 -8.98 -47.84
N GLY A 257 1.15 -9.26 -46.99
CA GLY A 257 1.84 -8.26 -46.17
C GLY A 257 1.06 -7.12 -45.50
N VAL A 258 -0.17 -7.33 -45.03
CA VAL A 258 -0.74 -6.44 -44.02
C VAL A 258 -0.21 -6.91 -42.66
N GLN A 259 0.92 -6.34 -42.29
CA GLN A 259 1.49 -6.42 -40.95
C GLN A 259 0.43 -5.85 -39.98
N GLY A 260 -0.40 -6.73 -39.44
CA GLY A 260 -1.45 -6.39 -38.48
C GLY A 260 -0.81 -5.64 -37.30
N LYS A 261 -1.02 -4.32 -37.31
CA LYS A 261 -0.50 -3.31 -36.39
C LYS A 261 -1.15 -3.43 -35.00
N GLY A 262 -0.98 -4.58 -34.35
CA GLY A 262 -1.74 -4.89 -33.14
C GLY A 262 -1.23 -6.07 -32.33
N GLY A 263 0.09 -6.22 -32.24
CA GLY A 263 0.73 -7.05 -31.23
C GLY A 263 1.67 -6.19 -30.40
N LEU A 264 1.50 -6.16 -29.08
CA LEU A 264 2.44 -5.50 -28.18
C LEU A 264 3.80 -6.21 -28.30
N SER A 265 4.86 -5.46 -28.57
CA SER A 265 6.22 -6.00 -28.54
C SER A 265 6.66 -6.17 -27.09
N ARG A 266 7.45 -7.21 -26.81
CA ARG A 266 8.02 -7.45 -25.48
C ARG A 266 9.02 -6.36 -25.06
N GLU A 267 9.55 -5.64 -26.04
CA GLU A 267 10.48 -4.51 -25.85
C GLU A 267 9.77 -3.17 -25.65
N THR A 268 8.44 -3.11 -25.85
CA THR A 268 7.67 -1.89 -25.62
C THR A 268 7.80 -1.46 -24.16
N LYS A 269 8.07 -0.17 -23.94
CA LYS A 269 8.22 0.39 -22.60
C LYS A 269 6.85 0.51 -21.92
N LEU A 270 6.79 0.27 -20.61
CA LEU A 270 5.54 0.34 -19.85
C LEU A 270 4.94 1.75 -19.82
N HIS A 271 5.74 2.81 -19.91
CA HIS A 271 5.22 4.17 -19.98
C HIS A 271 4.41 4.42 -21.27
N GLU A 272 4.81 3.84 -22.41
CA GLU A 272 4.04 3.92 -23.66
C GLU A 272 2.72 3.16 -23.54
N VAL A 273 2.76 1.98 -22.90
CA VAL A 273 1.55 1.20 -22.60
C VAL A 273 0.61 2.01 -21.70
N TYR A 274 1.14 2.63 -20.65
CA TYR A 274 0.34 3.45 -19.75
C TYR A 274 -0.29 4.64 -20.46
N SER A 275 0.41 5.33 -21.37
CA SER A 275 -0.19 6.42 -22.17
C SER A 275 -1.41 5.96 -22.96
N LEU A 276 -1.37 4.76 -23.55
CA LEU A 276 -2.53 4.16 -24.25
C LEU A 276 -3.67 3.82 -23.29
N VAL A 277 -3.33 3.25 -22.14
CA VAL A 277 -4.32 2.83 -21.15
C VAL A 277 -4.91 4.02 -20.38
N ARG A 278 -4.17 5.13 -20.26
CA ARG A 278 -4.61 6.35 -19.56
C ARG A 278 -5.87 6.92 -20.19
N GLU A 279 -5.96 6.96 -21.51
CA GLU A 279 -7.15 7.43 -22.23
C GLU A 279 -8.35 6.49 -22.04
N GLU A 280 -8.11 5.19 -21.93
CA GLU A 280 -9.15 4.21 -21.65
C GLU A 280 -9.64 4.30 -20.20
N MET A 281 -8.70 4.44 -19.27
CA MET A 281 -8.98 4.61 -17.85
C MET A 281 -9.78 5.89 -17.60
N THR A 282 -9.45 7.03 -18.21
CA THR A 282 -10.21 8.27 -18.04
C THR A 282 -11.64 8.17 -18.58
N ARG A 283 -11.84 7.42 -19.66
CA ARG A 283 -13.16 7.14 -20.23
C ARG A 283 -14.03 6.31 -19.28
N GLU A 284 -13.45 5.27 -18.68
CA GLU A 284 -14.19 4.37 -17.77
C GLU A 284 -14.34 4.93 -16.35
N ASN A 285 -13.48 5.87 -15.92
CA ASN A 285 -13.55 6.49 -14.59
C ASN A 285 -14.83 7.33 -14.34
N ASN A 286 -15.62 7.59 -15.39
CA ASN A 286 -16.94 8.20 -15.28
C ASN A 286 -18.03 7.22 -14.80
N ARG A 287 -17.75 5.91 -14.72
CA ARG A 287 -18.68 4.93 -14.15
C ARG A 287 -18.76 5.08 -12.62
N GLU A 288 -19.97 4.99 -12.07
CA GLU A 288 -20.19 5.02 -10.63
C GLU A 288 -19.41 3.88 -9.93
N GLY A 289 -18.80 4.19 -8.78
CA GLY A 289 -17.97 3.25 -8.00
C GLY A 289 -16.46 3.30 -8.28
N TRP A 290 -16.02 3.84 -9.43
CA TRP A 290 -14.61 3.81 -9.85
C TRP A 290 -13.75 4.87 -9.15
N ARG A 291 -14.38 5.96 -8.71
CA ARG A 291 -13.74 7.01 -7.90
C ARG A 291 -13.12 6.47 -6.60
N SER A 292 -13.70 5.40 -6.04
CA SER A 292 -13.16 4.74 -4.84
C SER A 292 -11.79 4.11 -5.12
N PHE A 293 -11.60 3.51 -6.30
CA PHE A 293 -10.33 2.86 -6.65
C PHE A 293 -9.24 3.87 -7.00
N ASN A 294 -9.58 4.98 -7.67
CA ASN A 294 -8.60 6.04 -7.92
C ASN A 294 -8.06 6.69 -6.63
N SER A 295 -8.81 6.61 -5.53
CA SER A 295 -8.37 7.09 -4.21
C SER A 295 -7.41 6.14 -3.47
N LEU A 296 -7.21 4.92 -3.98
CA LEU A 296 -6.25 3.96 -3.44
C LEU A 296 -4.81 4.23 -3.87
N ASP A 297 -4.66 4.95 -4.98
CA ASP A 297 -3.37 5.29 -5.56
C ASP A 297 -2.80 6.56 -4.91
N GLY A 298 -1.48 6.66 -4.86
CA GLY A 298 -0.78 7.91 -4.58
C GLY A 298 -0.87 8.93 -5.72
N ASP A 299 0.00 9.94 -5.68
CA ASP A 299 0.06 10.98 -6.70
C ASP A 299 0.26 10.39 -8.12
N PRO A 300 -0.63 10.68 -9.09
CA PRO A 300 -0.51 10.17 -10.47
C PRO A 300 0.73 10.63 -11.21
N GLU A 301 1.25 11.83 -10.93
CA GLU A 301 2.41 12.40 -11.61
C GLU A 301 3.69 11.70 -11.15
N LEU A 302 3.80 11.39 -9.86
CA LEU A 302 4.90 10.60 -9.32
C LEU A 302 4.91 9.16 -9.85
N PHE A 303 3.74 8.59 -10.13
CA PHE A 303 3.66 7.29 -10.81
C PHE A 303 4.27 7.36 -12.21
N GLU A 304 3.87 8.35 -13.02
CA GLU A 304 4.38 8.52 -14.38
C GLU A 304 5.88 8.75 -14.39
N LEU A 305 6.38 9.60 -13.49
CA LEU A 305 7.80 9.91 -13.37
C LEU A 305 8.62 8.65 -13.02
N LEU A 306 8.20 7.89 -12.00
CA LEU A 306 8.88 6.64 -11.63
C LEU A 306 8.81 5.59 -12.74
N LEU A 307 7.69 5.50 -13.46
CA LEU A 307 7.53 4.55 -14.57
C LEU A 307 8.46 4.89 -15.75
N ILE A 308 8.69 6.17 -16.01
CA ILE A 308 9.65 6.65 -17.03
C ILE A 308 11.09 6.38 -16.59
N GLU A 309 11.46 6.78 -15.37
CA GLU A 309 12.83 6.64 -14.85
C GLU A 309 13.27 5.19 -14.65
N SER A 310 12.33 4.31 -14.31
CA SER A 310 12.61 2.88 -14.15
C SER A 310 12.82 2.17 -15.49
N GLY A 311 12.33 2.73 -16.60
CA GLY A 311 12.56 2.23 -17.95
C GLY A 311 12.02 0.81 -18.19
N PHE A 312 11.04 0.35 -17.42
CA PHE A 312 10.53 -1.03 -17.52
C PHE A 312 9.98 -1.34 -18.90
N THR A 313 10.27 -2.54 -19.38
CA THR A 313 9.66 -3.12 -20.58
C THR A 313 8.52 -4.07 -20.23
N VAL A 314 7.69 -4.41 -21.22
CA VAL A 314 6.70 -5.50 -21.10
C VAL A 314 7.35 -6.81 -20.66
N GLN A 315 8.56 -7.12 -21.15
CA GLN A 315 9.29 -8.33 -20.75
C GLN A 315 9.68 -8.31 -19.27
N ASP A 316 10.12 -7.16 -18.74
CA ASP A 316 10.44 -7.01 -17.31
C ASP A 316 9.20 -7.21 -16.44
N MET A 317 8.06 -6.66 -16.87
CA MET A 317 6.77 -6.84 -16.23
C MET A 317 6.41 -8.33 -16.11
N LEU A 318 6.50 -9.07 -17.22
CA LEU A 318 6.19 -10.50 -17.26
C LEU A 318 7.14 -11.36 -16.41
N ASN A 319 8.39 -10.89 -16.24
CA ASN A 319 9.38 -11.53 -15.40
C ASN A 319 9.12 -11.27 -13.90
N LEU A 320 8.73 -10.04 -13.54
CA LEU A 320 8.56 -9.59 -12.15
C LEU A 320 7.18 -9.88 -11.57
N LEU A 321 6.12 -9.82 -12.38
CA LEU A 321 4.75 -10.04 -11.92
C LEU A 321 4.57 -11.39 -11.20
N PRO A 322 5.10 -12.53 -11.70
CA PRO A 322 5.02 -13.81 -10.99
C PRO A 322 5.79 -13.85 -9.66
N CYS A 323 6.72 -12.92 -9.47
CA CYS A 323 7.51 -12.77 -8.24
C CYS A 323 6.89 -11.79 -7.25
N THR A 324 5.83 -11.08 -7.65
CA THR A 324 5.26 -9.97 -6.88
C THR A 324 4.28 -10.50 -5.84
N VAL A 325 4.47 -10.11 -4.59
CA VAL A 325 3.63 -10.58 -3.47
C VAL A 325 2.54 -9.58 -3.08
N ASN A 326 2.68 -8.31 -3.45
CA ASN A 326 1.81 -7.21 -3.05
C ASN A 326 0.85 -6.74 -4.16
N PHE A 327 0.76 -7.47 -5.28
CA PHE A 327 -0.17 -7.13 -6.36
C PHE A 327 -1.60 -7.54 -6.01
N ASN A 328 -2.54 -6.59 -6.08
CA ASN A 328 -3.93 -6.85 -5.77
C ASN A 328 -4.67 -7.38 -7.02
N TYR A 329 -4.81 -8.70 -7.11
CA TYR A 329 -5.50 -9.35 -8.23
C TYR A 329 -7.01 -9.06 -8.26
N CYS A 330 -7.64 -8.74 -7.14
CA CYS A 330 -9.07 -8.39 -7.11
C CYS A 330 -9.34 -7.10 -7.87
N ILE A 331 -8.47 -6.08 -7.70
CA ILE A 331 -8.56 -4.83 -8.47
C ILE A 331 -8.44 -5.11 -9.97
N LYS A 332 -7.46 -5.96 -10.36
CA LYS A 332 -7.31 -6.36 -11.77
C LYS A 332 -8.56 -7.09 -12.30
N GLN A 333 -9.14 -8.01 -11.54
CA GLN A 333 -10.35 -8.74 -11.94
C GLN A 333 -11.54 -7.82 -12.17
N THR A 334 -11.72 -6.79 -11.33
CA THR A 334 -12.76 -5.77 -11.54
C THR A 334 -12.55 -5.02 -12.86
N ILE A 335 -11.31 -4.65 -13.19
CA ILE A 335 -10.96 -4.01 -14.47
C ILE A 335 -11.23 -4.97 -15.63
N ALA A 336 -10.82 -6.24 -15.51
CA ALA A 336 -11.04 -7.26 -16.53
C ALA A 336 -12.54 -7.47 -16.82
N ALA A 337 -13.37 -7.54 -15.78
CA ALA A 337 -14.83 -7.65 -15.92
C ALA A 337 -15.41 -6.44 -16.66
N ALA A 338 -14.96 -5.23 -16.33
CA ALA A 338 -15.42 -4.01 -16.98
C ALA A 338 -15.03 -3.93 -18.47
N ARG A 339 -13.80 -4.33 -18.80
CA ARG A 339 -13.33 -4.42 -20.20
C ARG A 339 -14.02 -5.54 -20.97
N GLY A 340 -14.34 -6.66 -20.33
CA GLY A 340 -15.10 -7.76 -20.91
C GLY A 340 -16.52 -7.35 -21.29
N LEU A 341 -17.20 -6.60 -20.41
CA LEU A 341 -18.53 -6.05 -20.68
C LEU A 341 -18.54 -4.94 -21.75
N SER A 342 -17.40 -4.31 -22.03
CA SER A 342 -17.26 -3.32 -23.12
C SER A 342 -16.96 -3.97 -24.48
N LEU A 343 -16.78 -5.30 -24.54
CA LEU A 343 -16.52 -6.10 -25.75
C LEU A 343 -17.74 -6.94 -26.20
N GLU A 344 -18.77 -7.04 -25.37
CA GLU A 344 -20.12 -7.52 -25.72
C GLU A 344 -21.01 -6.34 -26.12
#